data_AF-A0A366W1N5-F1
#
_entry.id   AF-A0A366W1N5-F1
#
_cell.length_a   1.000
_cell.length_b   1.000
_cell.length_c   1.000
_cell.angle_alpha   90.00
_cell.angle_beta   90.00
_cell.angle_gamma   90.00
#
_symmetry.space_group_name_H-M   'P 1'
#
loop_
_entity.id
_entity.type
_entity.pdbx_description
1 polymer ?
#
loop_
_entity_poly.entity_id
_entity_poly.type
_entity_poly.pdbx_seq_one_letter_code
_entity_poly.pdbx_strand_id
1 'polypeptide(L)'
;MKSLKCNSRENIANKVLVQYRIFNNKAPIVITFSPAGYVLSDKDIINGKNGWGFSCLEKMNVNVITFTAINNKHWFVIPEVQEYINKLIPHLEVFPERLGYGASMGAFALSIYATKLKIDRLLLITPMNLPPSIYSEIKFDYASNFNGEITLIYDPLCPVDKQCALQFPKHTKYLRFYSVGHQVIESLSYIRYLSTLVSKFIDNKIDITEFSSHARKRKNLGRFYSYLKRNPTRKNTKKRKITILYHFLKWNIMNPGASINRTIFKLKRSAEKRYSKLSS
;
A
#
# COMPACT_ATOMS: atom_id res chain seq x y z
N MET A 1 35.12 11.50 -2.43
CA MET A 1 34.28 11.00 -1.32
C MET A 1 33.55 9.73 -1.83
N LYS A 2 33.94 8.53 -1.38
CA LYS A 2 33.35 7.28 -1.88
C LYS A 2 31.89 7.20 -1.44
N SER A 3 30.94 7.19 -2.39
CA SER A 3 29.54 6.87 -2.10
C SER A 3 29.48 5.47 -1.47
N LEU A 4 28.95 5.35 -0.26
CA LEU A 4 28.59 4.06 0.34
C LEU A 4 27.46 3.46 -0.52
N LYS A 5 27.84 2.72 -1.56
CA LYS A 5 26.92 1.89 -2.33
C LYS A 5 26.89 0.52 -1.67
N CYS A 6 25.87 0.29 -0.85
CA CYS A 6 25.62 -1.00 -0.24
C CYS A 6 24.31 -1.56 -0.77
N ASN A 7 24.30 -2.83 -1.17
CA ASN A 7 23.12 -3.57 -1.60
C ASN A 7 23.14 -4.93 -0.92
N SER A 8 22.09 -5.27 -0.18
CA SER A 8 22.04 -6.52 0.57
C SER A 8 20.62 -7.10 0.63
N ARG A 9 20.57 -8.39 0.91
CA ARG A 9 19.36 -9.20 1.11
C ARG A 9 19.59 -10.09 2.32
N GLU A 10 18.72 -9.97 3.31
CA GLU A 10 18.78 -10.71 4.56
C GLU A 10 17.43 -11.37 4.83
N ASN A 11 17.45 -12.60 5.33
CA ASN A 11 16.25 -13.31 5.72
C ASN A 11 16.12 -13.30 7.25
N ILE A 12 15.02 -12.78 7.76
CA ILE A 12 14.66 -12.87 9.18
C ILE A 12 13.86 -14.16 9.37
N ALA A 13 14.50 -15.16 10.00
CA ALA A 13 13.88 -16.43 10.40
C ALA A 13 13.07 -17.12 9.28
N ASN A 14 13.49 -16.96 8.02
CA ASN A 14 12.77 -17.43 6.82
C ASN A 14 11.31 -16.95 6.68
N LYS A 15 10.93 -15.89 7.40
CA LYS A 15 9.57 -15.31 7.41
C LYS A 15 9.51 -13.94 6.77
N VAL A 16 10.60 -13.18 6.80
CA VAL A 16 10.68 -11.85 6.17
C VAL A 16 11.98 -11.69 5.40
N LEU A 17 11.87 -11.24 4.15
CA LEU A 17 13.01 -10.74 3.38
C LEU A 17 13.18 -9.26 3.72
N VAL A 18 14.34 -8.92 4.26
CA VAL A 18 14.82 -7.54 4.33
C VAL A 18 15.74 -7.30 3.14
N GLN A 19 15.44 -6.30 2.35
CA GLN A 19 16.28 -5.93 1.20
C GLN A 19 16.53 -4.43 1.25
N TYR A 20 17.79 -4.04 1.15
CA TYR A 20 18.16 -2.64 1.19
C TYR A 20 19.18 -2.24 0.14
N ARG A 21 19.10 -0.98 -0.25
CA ARG A 21 20.09 -0.32 -1.09
C ARG A 21 20.32 1.10 -0.61
N ILE A 22 21.57 1.39 -0.26
CA ILE A 22 22.02 2.71 0.18
C ILE A 22 22.92 3.28 -0.91
N PHE A 23 22.65 4.51 -1.30
CA PHE A 23 23.41 5.28 -2.29
C PHE A 23 24.20 6.41 -1.63
N ASN A 24 23.60 7.10 -0.65
CA ASN A 24 24.16 8.27 0.00
C ASN A 24 23.54 8.48 1.39
N ASN A 25 24.33 8.38 2.46
CA ASN A 25 23.84 8.63 3.82
C ASN A 25 23.46 10.10 4.11
N LYS A 26 23.83 11.04 3.24
CA LYS A 26 23.37 12.45 3.32
C LYS A 26 22.00 12.69 2.67
N ALA A 27 21.33 11.65 2.17
CA ALA A 27 20.00 11.72 1.59
C ALA A 27 19.00 10.92 2.45
N PRO A 28 17.69 11.20 2.36
CA PRO A 28 16.68 10.46 3.11
C PRO A 28 16.71 8.95 2.83
N ILE A 29 16.18 8.16 3.76
CA ILE A 29 15.95 6.72 3.59
C ILE A 29 14.46 6.38 3.63
N VAL A 30 14.01 5.60 2.65
CA VAL A 30 12.63 5.12 2.58
C VAL A 30 12.54 3.72 3.14
N ILE A 31 11.70 3.55 4.15
CA ILE A 31 11.39 2.27 4.79
C ILE A 31 10.01 1.82 4.30
N THR A 32 9.91 0.59 3.80
CA THR A 32 8.64 0.01 3.33
C THR A 32 8.38 -1.35 3.94
N PHE A 33 7.10 -1.67 4.09
CA PHE A 33 6.61 -3.00 4.43
C PHE A 33 5.66 -3.46 3.33
N SER A 34 5.69 -4.74 2.95
CA SER A 34 4.88 -5.23 1.84
C SER A 34 3.38 -5.27 2.17
N PRO A 35 2.49 -4.98 1.20
CA PRO A 35 1.05 -5.14 1.37
C PRO A 35 0.67 -6.63 1.42
N ALA A 36 -0.52 -6.94 1.95
CA ALA A 36 -1.03 -8.31 2.04
C ALA A 36 -1.21 -9.01 0.68
N GLY A 37 -1.22 -8.26 -0.43
CA GLY A 37 -1.24 -8.78 -1.79
C GLY A 37 0.15 -9.10 -2.36
N TYR A 38 1.22 -8.80 -1.64
CA TYR A 38 2.61 -9.02 -2.05
C TYR A 38 3.36 -9.80 -0.97
N VAL A 39 3.32 -11.12 -1.10
CA VAL A 39 4.06 -12.08 -0.28
C VAL A 39 4.95 -12.86 -1.24
N LEU A 40 6.22 -13.05 -0.88
CA LEU A 40 7.16 -13.83 -1.68
C LEU A 40 7.06 -15.31 -1.28
N SER A 41 7.18 -16.19 -2.25
CA SER A 41 7.48 -17.61 -1.99
C SER A 41 8.98 -17.84 -1.86
N ASP A 42 9.40 -18.98 -1.30
CA ASP A 42 10.82 -19.35 -1.30
C ASP A 42 11.40 -19.40 -2.73
N LYS A 43 10.61 -19.88 -3.69
CA LYS A 43 10.97 -19.87 -5.12
C LYS A 43 11.17 -18.44 -5.65
N ASP A 44 10.33 -17.49 -5.25
CA ASP A 44 10.52 -16.08 -5.64
C ASP A 44 11.85 -15.52 -5.11
N ILE A 45 12.24 -15.88 -3.89
CA ILE A 45 13.50 -15.44 -3.27
C ILE A 45 14.69 -16.04 -4.02
N ILE A 46 14.67 -17.34 -4.29
CA ILE A 46 15.72 -18.06 -5.05
C ILE A 46 15.87 -17.42 -6.44
N ASN A 47 14.76 -17.07 -7.09
CA ASN A 47 14.76 -16.40 -8.39
C ASN A 47 15.13 -14.91 -8.32
N GLY A 48 15.56 -14.41 -7.16
CA GLY A 48 16.02 -13.04 -7.00
C GLY A 48 14.92 -11.99 -7.07
N LYS A 49 13.63 -12.35 -6.94
CA LYS A 49 12.54 -11.37 -6.97
C LYS A 49 12.68 -10.38 -5.81
N ASN A 50 12.51 -9.11 -6.13
CA ASN A 50 12.72 -8.02 -5.17
C ASN A 50 11.53 -7.85 -4.22
N GLY A 51 11.82 -7.23 -3.07
CA GLY A 51 10.82 -6.76 -2.12
C GLY A 51 9.88 -5.72 -2.71
N TRP A 52 8.73 -5.52 -2.06
CA TRP A 52 7.73 -4.57 -2.53
C TRP A 52 8.27 -3.13 -2.53
N GLY A 53 8.15 -2.46 -3.69
CA GLY A 53 8.62 -1.08 -3.86
C GLY A 53 10.13 -0.92 -4.10
N PHE A 54 10.95 -1.94 -3.83
CA PHE A 54 12.42 -1.88 -3.91
C PHE A 54 12.89 -1.38 -5.28
N SER A 55 12.53 -2.07 -6.36
CA SER A 55 12.98 -1.74 -7.72
C SER A 55 12.50 -0.35 -8.18
N CYS A 56 11.38 0.14 -7.64
CA CYS A 56 10.85 1.46 -7.99
C CYS A 56 11.69 2.56 -7.33
N LEU A 57 11.95 2.42 -6.02
CA LEU A 57 12.74 3.37 -5.23
C LEU A 57 14.21 3.36 -5.64
N GLU A 58 14.76 2.18 -5.96
CA GLU A 58 16.10 2.01 -6.50
C GLU A 58 16.28 2.77 -7.82
N LYS A 59 15.32 2.67 -8.75
CA LYS A 59 15.35 3.43 -10.02
C LYS A 59 15.24 4.93 -9.82
N MET A 60 14.68 5.38 -8.70
CA MET A 60 14.65 6.79 -8.30
C MET A 60 15.95 7.24 -7.62
N ASN A 61 16.96 6.36 -7.46
CA ASN A 61 18.20 6.60 -6.71
C ASN A 61 17.97 7.01 -5.25
N VAL A 62 16.97 6.41 -4.61
CA VAL A 62 16.60 6.70 -3.21
C VAL A 62 17.11 5.58 -2.32
N ASN A 63 17.68 5.93 -1.16
CA ASN A 63 18.06 4.93 -0.17
C ASN A 63 16.80 4.19 0.27
N VAL A 64 16.82 2.87 0.29
CA VAL A 64 15.62 2.08 0.56
C VAL A 64 15.94 0.89 1.45
N ILE A 65 15.05 0.60 2.40
CA ILE A 65 14.96 -0.67 3.14
C ILE A 65 13.52 -1.17 2.97
N THR A 66 13.37 -2.40 2.51
CA THR A 66 12.07 -3.04 2.33
C THR A 66 11.98 -4.28 3.20
N PHE A 67 10.84 -4.46 3.86
CA PHE A 67 10.47 -5.65 4.62
C PHE A 67 9.35 -6.36 3.86
N THR A 68 9.60 -7.58 3.39
CA THR A 68 8.63 -8.33 2.59
C THR A 68 8.34 -9.67 3.24
N ALA A 69 7.07 -9.94 3.52
CA ALA A 69 6.64 -11.21 4.09
C ALA A 69 6.92 -12.37 3.12
N ILE A 70 7.36 -13.50 3.68
CA ILE A 70 7.67 -14.75 2.97
C ILE A 70 6.64 -15.80 3.38
N ASN A 71 6.05 -16.47 2.40
CA ASN A 71 5.05 -17.54 2.47
C ASN A 71 3.72 -17.17 3.15
N ASN A 72 3.73 -16.42 4.26
CA ASN A 72 2.57 -16.16 5.11
C ASN A 72 2.41 -14.67 5.48
N LYS A 73 1.16 -14.25 5.66
CA LYS A 73 0.82 -12.88 6.10
C LYS A 73 0.81 -12.82 7.62
N HIS A 74 1.94 -12.42 8.19
CA HIS A 74 2.10 -12.32 9.64
C HIS A 74 2.07 -10.86 10.14
N TRP A 75 1.66 -9.91 9.28
CA TRP A 75 1.46 -8.49 9.63
C TRP A 75 2.66 -7.79 10.25
N PHE A 76 3.85 -8.38 10.12
CA PHE A 76 5.10 -7.91 10.71
C PHE A 76 5.08 -7.76 12.23
N VAL A 77 4.15 -8.44 12.94
CA VAL A 77 4.06 -8.39 14.42
C VAL A 77 4.84 -9.50 15.12
N ILE A 78 5.53 -10.37 14.37
CA ILE A 78 6.30 -11.50 14.91
C ILE A 78 7.55 -11.03 15.69
N PRO A 79 7.97 -11.73 16.76
CA PRO A 79 9.08 -11.31 17.60
C PRO A 79 10.39 -11.07 16.84
N GLU A 80 10.68 -11.88 15.82
CA GLU A 80 11.93 -11.80 15.06
C GLU A 80 12.04 -10.48 14.28
N VAL A 81 10.91 -9.93 13.82
CA VAL A 81 10.86 -8.60 13.19
C VAL A 81 11.10 -7.50 14.21
N GLN A 82 10.53 -7.63 15.41
CA GLN A 82 10.72 -6.64 16.46
C GLN A 82 12.19 -6.58 16.92
N GLU A 83 12.81 -7.74 17.10
CA GLU A 83 14.22 -7.84 17.45
C GLU A 83 15.12 -7.25 16.36
N TYR A 84 14.84 -7.56 15.09
CA TYR A 84 15.58 -7.00 13.96
C TYR A 84 15.44 -5.47 13.90
N ILE A 85 14.23 -4.94 14.08
CA ILE A 85 14.00 -3.49 14.11
C ILE A 85 14.82 -2.83 15.22
N ASN A 86 14.88 -3.43 16.42
CA ASN A 86 15.69 -2.88 17.51
C ASN A 86 17.18 -2.79 17.14
N LYS A 87 17.72 -3.81 16.46
CA LYS A 87 19.10 -3.81 15.95
C LYS A 87 19.32 -2.81 14.82
N LEU A 88 18.29 -2.56 14.01
CA LEU A 88 18.37 -1.63 12.87
C LEU A 88 18.42 -0.15 13.31
N ILE A 89 17.78 0.21 14.42
CA ILE A 89 17.60 1.63 14.84
C ILE A 89 18.89 2.45 14.83
N PRO A 90 20.01 2.02 15.45
CA PRO A 90 21.25 2.82 15.45
C PRO A 90 21.78 3.11 14.06
N HIS A 91 21.56 2.20 13.10
CA HIS A 91 22.00 2.37 11.72
C HIS A 91 21.14 3.35 10.92
N LEU A 92 19.94 3.67 11.40
CA LEU A 92 19.06 4.64 10.74
C LEU A 92 19.39 6.10 11.12
N GLU A 93 20.14 6.32 12.20
CA GLU A 93 20.42 7.67 12.72
C GLU A 93 21.38 8.48 11.84
N VAL A 94 22.14 7.80 10.98
CA VAL A 94 23.06 8.48 10.04
C VAL A 94 22.33 9.21 8.91
N PHE A 95 21.06 8.88 8.66
CA PHE A 95 20.27 9.49 7.60
C PHE A 95 19.60 10.76 8.13
N PRO A 96 19.61 11.86 7.36
CA PRO A 96 19.02 13.13 7.79
C PRO A 96 17.49 13.05 7.94
N GLU A 97 16.86 12.06 7.30
CA GLU A 97 15.41 11.88 7.32
C GLU A 97 15.05 10.41 7.04
N ARG A 98 14.07 9.88 7.75
CA ARG A 98 13.48 8.55 7.54
C ARG A 98 12.02 8.68 7.11
N LEU A 99 11.74 8.12 5.95
CA LEU A 99 10.44 8.20 5.30
C LEU A 99 9.77 6.82 5.34
N GLY A 100 8.54 6.73 5.82
CA GLY A 100 7.76 5.52 5.72
C GLY A 100 6.82 5.57 4.52
N TYR A 101 6.92 4.60 3.62
CA TYR A 101 5.98 4.42 2.51
C TYR A 101 5.35 3.04 2.53
N GLY A 102 4.03 2.97 2.72
CA GLY A 102 3.35 1.69 2.87
C GLY A 102 1.91 1.70 2.41
N ALA A 103 1.40 0.48 2.19
CA ALA A 103 0.03 0.28 1.74
C ALA A 103 -0.59 -0.93 2.42
N SER A 104 -1.89 -0.87 2.72
CA SER A 104 -2.62 -2.02 3.28
C SER A 104 -1.92 -2.54 4.55
N MET A 105 -1.57 -3.83 4.62
CA MET A 105 -0.75 -4.43 5.68
C MET A 105 0.58 -3.71 5.93
N GLY A 106 1.22 -3.19 4.88
CA GLY A 106 2.47 -2.44 5.02
C GLY A 106 2.28 -1.06 5.65
N ALA A 107 1.16 -0.40 5.36
CA ALA A 107 0.80 0.85 6.03
C ALA A 107 0.47 0.61 7.52
N PHE A 108 -0.18 -0.51 7.84
CA PHE A 108 -0.36 -0.97 9.21
C PHE A 108 1.00 -1.13 9.93
N ALA A 109 1.93 -1.89 9.34
CA ALA A 109 3.24 -2.15 9.94
C ALA A 109 4.03 -0.85 10.18
N LEU A 110 4.05 0.07 9.21
CA LEU A 110 4.67 1.37 9.41
C LEU A 110 4.03 2.14 10.56
N SER A 111 2.71 2.09 10.70
CA SER A 111 1.99 2.85 11.73
C SER A 111 2.34 2.40 13.15
N ILE A 112 2.61 1.10 13.34
CA ILE A 112 3.00 0.55 14.66
C ILE A 112 4.49 0.71 14.94
N TYR A 113 5.33 0.78 13.90
CA TYR A 113 6.78 0.92 14.05
C TYR A 113 7.30 2.35 13.88
N ALA A 114 6.45 3.31 13.51
CA ALA A 114 6.86 4.67 13.15
C ALA A 114 7.73 5.33 14.23
N THR A 115 7.29 5.29 15.49
CA THR A 115 8.04 5.87 16.62
C THR A 115 9.36 5.15 16.87
N LYS A 116 9.37 3.80 16.84
CA LYS A 116 10.60 3.01 17.06
C LYS A 116 11.63 3.26 15.95
N LEU A 117 11.18 3.25 14.70
CA LEU A 117 11.99 3.56 13.52
C LEU A 117 12.33 5.06 13.41
N LYS A 118 11.91 5.89 14.38
CA LYS A 118 11.93 7.37 14.39
C LYS A 118 11.70 7.96 13.00
N ILE A 119 10.59 7.54 12.38
CA ILE A 119 10.17 8.07 11.07
C ILE A 119 9.83 9.55 11.22
N ASP A 120 10.15 10.35 10.21
CA ASP A 120 9.85 11.78 10.16
C ASP A 120 8.56 12.06 9.39
N ARG A 121 8.35 11.34 8.27
CA ARG A 121 7.15 11.48 7.45
C ARG A 121 6.62 10.14 6.97
N LEU A 122 5.30 10.01 6.94
CA LEU A 122 4.56 8.81 6.54
C LEU A 122 3.69 9.09 5.30
N LEU A 123 3.81 8.25 4.28
CA LEU A 123 2.84 8.10 3.20
C LEU A 123 2.15 6.75 3.33
N LEU A 124 0.89 6.79 3.76
CA LEU A 124 0.09 5.59 4.03
C LEU A 124 -1.06 5.50 3.03
N ILE A 125 -1.15 4.38 2.30
CA ILE A 125 -2.21 4.15 1.33
C ILE A 125 -3.12 3.02 1.81
N THR A 126 -4.38 3.36 2.11
CA THR A 126 -5.43 2.45 2.57
C THR A 126 -4.92 1.49 3.64
N PRO A 127 -4.54 1.99 4.84
CA PRO A 127 -4.15 1.11 5.95
C PRO A 127 -5.28 0.13 6.28
N MET A 128 -4.91 -1.03 6.84
CA MET A 128 -5.85 -2.06 7.25
C MET A 128 -5.78 -2.28 8.76
N ASN A 129 -6.94 -2.58 9.35
CA ASN A 129 -6.96 -3.17 10.67
C ASN A 129 -6.45 -4.61 10.61
N LEU A 130 -5.80 -5.04 11.70
CA LEU A 130 -5.47 -6.43 11.92
C LEU A 130 -6.74 -7.31 11.81
N PRO A 131 -6.64 -8.53 11.27
CA PRO A 131 -7.74 -9.48 11.28
C PRO A 131 -8.11 -9.84 12.73
N PRO A 132 -9.40 -10.06 13.03
CA PRO A 132 -9.83 -10.46 14.39
C PRO A 132 -9.08 -11.67 14.95
N SER A 133 -8.68 -12.61 14.10
CA SER A 133 -7.90 -13.80 14.47
C SER A 133 -6.49 -13.51 14.98
N ILE A 134 -5.97 -12.30 14.74
CA ILE A 134 -4.67 -11.81 15.23
C ILE A 134 -4.89 -10.71 16.30
N TYR A 135 -6.08 -10.11 16.31
CA TYR A 135 -6.45 -8.94 17.13
C TYR A 135 -6.65 -9.26 18.62
N SER A 136 -6.89 -10.53 18.99
CA SER A 136 -7.29 -10.91 20.35
C SER A 136 -6.22 -10.64 21.43
N GLU A 137 -4.96 -10.39 21.04
CA GLU A 137 -3.85 -10.31 22.00
C GLU A 137 -3.15 -8.95 22.04
N ILE A 138 -3.37 -8.05 21.07
CA ILE A 138 -2.60 -6.81 20.97
C ILE A 138 -3.49 -5.63 20.59
N LYS A 139 -3.66 -4.68 21.52
CA LYS A 139 -4.19 -3.35 21.23
C LYS A 139 -3.06 -2.50 20.65
N PHE A 140 -3.24 -2.01 19.44
CA PHE A 140 -2.34 -1.05 18.82
C PHE A 140 -3.02 0.30 18.70
N ASP A 141 -2.26 1.34 18.98
CA ASP A 141 -2.69 2.71 18.77
C ASP A 141 -1.92 3.28 17.56
N TYR A 142 -2.66 3.59 16.49
CA TYR A 142 -2.08 3.90 15.19
C TYR A 142 -1.32 5.21 15.26
N ALA A 143 0.02 5.13 15.25
CA ALA A 143 0.88 6.31 15.24
C ALA A 143 0.53 7.31 16.37
N SER A 144 0.05 6.86 17.52
CA SER A 144 -0.46 7.79 18.55
C SER A 144 0.59 8.64 19.23
N ASN A 145 1.80 8.09 19.37
CA ASN A 145 2.99 8.80 19.85
C ASN A 145 3.88 9.27 18.70
N PHE A 146 3.33 9.38 17.49
CA PHE A 146 4.04 9.87 16.32
C PHE A 146 3.81 11.37 16.17
N ASN A 147 4.91 12.15 16.18
CA ASN A 147 4.87 13.60 16.03
C ASN A 147 5.27 14.07 14.61
N GLY A 148 5.61 13.14 13.72
CA GLY A 148 5.98 13.46 12.34
C GLY A 148 4.77 13.75 11.45
N GLU A 149 5.02 14.03 10.18
CA GLU A 149 3.94 14.31 9.24
C GLU A 149 3.30 13.03 8.70
N ILE A 150 1.97 12.93 8.73
CA ILE A 150 1.24 11.79 8.16
C ILE A 150 0.43 12.25 6.96
N THR A 151 0.72 11.69 5.78
CA THR A 151 -0.16 11.78 4.60
C THR A 151 -0.85 10.44 4.38
N LEU A 152 -2.18 10.41 4.54
CA LEU A 152 -2.98 9.19 4.43
C LEU A 152 -3.94 9.27 3.25
N ILE A 153 -3.88 8.28 2.36
CA ILE A 153 -4.74 8.16 1.19
C ILE A 153 -5.74 7.02 1.38
N TYR A 154 -7.04 7.30 1.22
CA TYR A 154 -8.07 6.27 1.35
C TYR A 154 -9.31 6.58 0.49
N ASP A 155 -10.20 5.61 0.33
CA ASP A 155 -11.53 5.82 -0.27
C ASP A 155 -12.57 6.07 0.84
N PRO A 156 -13.09 7.31 0.97
CA PRO A 156 -14.08 7.62 2.01
C PRO A 156 -15.44 6.96 1.80
N LEU A 157 -15.72 6.40 0.62
CA LEU A 157 -16.95 5.66 0.36
C LEU A 157 -16.83 4.19 0.77
N CYS A 158 -15.64 3.70 1.08
CA CYS A 158 -15.41 2.37 1.62
C CYS A 158 -15.49 2.44 3.14
N PRO A 159 -16.50 1.84 3.79
CA PRO A 159 -16.68 1.94 5.24
C PRO A 159 -15.47 1.44 6.03
N VAL A 160 -14.86 0.33 5.58
CA VAL A 160 -13.69 -0.27 6.23
C VAL A 160 -12.47 0.64 6.14
N ASP A 161 -12.15 1.15 4.94
CA ASP A 161 -11.00 2.05 4.76
C ASP A 161 -11.21 3.37 5.52
N LYS A 162 -12.44 3.91 5.51
CA LYS A 162 -12.79 5.12 6.26
C LYS A 162 -12.61 4.90 7.76
N GLN A 163 -13.11 3.78 8.30
CA GLN A 163 -12.99 3.48 9.72
C GLN A 163 -11.52 3.32 10.15
N CYS A 164 -10.68 2.67 9.33
CA CYS A 164 -9.25 2.58 9.60
C CYS A 164 -8.57 3.95 9.54
N ALA A 165 -8.81 4.74 8.50
CA ALA A 165 -8.21 6.06 8.33
C ALA A 165 -8.52 7.03 9.48
N LEU A 166 -9.72 6.94 10.06
CA LEU A 166 -10.17 7.82 11.16
C LEU A 166 -9.61 7.44 12.53
N GLN A 167 -8.86 6.34 12.65
CA GLN A 167 -8.13 5.99 13.87
C GLN A 167 -6.78 6.73 13.99
N PHE A 168 -6.30 7.35 12.91
CA PHE A 168 -5.04 8.08 12.92
C PHE A 168 -5.15 9.44 13.64
N PRO A 169 -4.03 10.01 14.11
CA PRO A 169 -4.02 11.29 14.83
C PRO A 169 -4.67 12.43 14.05
N LYS A 170 -5.24 13.40 14.78
CA LYS A 170 -5.96 14.56 14.20
C LYS A 170 -5.11 15.41 13.24
N HIS A 171 -3.79 15.44 13.42
CA HIS A 171 -2.86 16.18 12.56
C HIS A 171 -2.60 15.48 11.20
N THR A 172 -3.23 14.33 10.93
CA THR A 172 -3.07 13.61 9.67
C THR A 172 -3.62 14.38 8.47
N LYS A 173 -2.80 14.54 7.43
CA LYS A 173 -3.20 15.07 6.13
C LYS A 173 -3.89 13.99 5.31
N TYR A 174 -5.20 14.13 5.12
CA TYR A 174 -6.01 13.16 4.39
C TYR A 174 -6.17 13.49 2.90
N LEU A 175 -5.74 12.58 2.03
CA LEU A 175 -5.98 12.63 0.58
C LEU A 175 -7.09 11.64 0.20
N ARG A 176 -8.16 12.13 -0.40
CA ARG A 176 -9.37 11.32 -0.63
C ARG A 176 -9.42 10.78 -2.06
N PHE A 177 -9.34 9.46 -2.22
CA PHE A 177 -9.42 8.79 -3.52
C PHE A 177 -10.73 8.00 -3.64
N TYR A 178 -11.78 8.70 -4.05
CA TYR A 178 -13.15 8.18 -3.98
C TYR A 178 -13.46 7.06 -4.97
N SER A 179 -14.32 6.14 -4.55
CA SER A 179 -15.03 5.19 -5.41
C SER A 179 -14.17 4.12 -6.09
N VAL A 180 -13.11 3.67 -5.44
CA VAL A 180 -12.28 2.53 -5.90
C VAL A 180 -12.14 1.41 -4.87
N GLY A 181 -12.67 1.62 -3.66
CA GLY A 181 -12.48 0.74 -2.51
C GLY A 181 -11.01 0.65 -2.09
N HIS A 182 -10.64 -0.48 -1.51
CA HIS A 182 -9.28 -0.74 -1.02
C HIS A 182 -8.18 -0.75 -2.11
N GLN A 183 -8.53 -0.64 -3.39
CA GLN A 183 -7.58 -0.72 -4.51
C GLN A 183 -7.04 0.64 -4.93
N VAL A 184 -6.67 1.46 -3.96
CA VAL A 184 -6.16 2.82 -4.22
C VAL A 184 -4.80 2.76 -4.92
N ILE A 185 -3.89 1.88 -4.49
CA ILE A 185 -2.58 1.70 -5.14
C ILE A 185 -2.71 1.28 -6.60
N GLU A 186 -3.51 0.26 -6.89
CA GLU A 186 -3.71 -0.24 -8.23
C GLU A 186 -4.39 0.82 -9.10
N SER A 187 -5.31 1.60 -8.53
CA SER A 187 -5.97 2.69 -9.24
C SER A 187 -5.00 3.85 -9.55
N LEU A 188 -4.16 4.23 -8.60
CA LEU A 188 -3.11 5.25 -8.79
C LEU A 188 -2.08 4.81 -9.83
N SER A 189 -1.70 3.53 -9.82
CA SER A 189 -0.80 2.94 -10.82
C SER A 189 -1.45 2.94 -12.21
N TYR A 190 -2.72 2.53 -12.31
CA TYR A 190 -3.46 2.51 -13.58
C TYR A 190 -3.56 3.90 -14.21
N ILE A 191 -3.79 4.95 -13.43
CA ILE A 191 -3.82 6.34 -13.93
C ILE A 191 -2.42 6.96 -14.08
N ARG A 192 -1.35 6.17 -13.91
CA ARG A 192 0.05 6.58 -14.03
C ARG A 192 0.45 7.72 -13.10
N TYR A 193 -0.11 7.76 -11.88
CA TYR A 193 0.19 8.80 -10.90
C TYR A 193 0.94 8.28 -9.66
N LEU A 194 0.99 6.97 -9.45
CA LEU A 194 1.62 6.39 -8.25
C LEU A 194 3.11 6.77 -8.11
N SER A 195 3.91 6.63 -9.18
CA SER A 195 5.33 6.98 -9.15
C SER A 195 5.56 8.47 -8.90
N THR A 196 4.78 9.34 -9.56
CA THR A 196 4.81 10.79 -9.35
C THR A 196 4.47 11.15 -7.90
N LEU A 197 3.43 10.53 -7.33
CA LEU A 197 3.04 10.74 -5.94
C LEU A 197 4.15 10.33 -4.97
N VAL A 198 4.78 9.17 -5.18
CA VAL A 198 5.88 8.68 -4.33
C VAL A 198 7.11 9.59 -4.44
N SER A 199 7.47 10.03 -5.65
CA SER A 199 8.56 11.01 -5.83
C SER A 199 8.25 12.33 -5.13
N LYS A 200 7.02 12.85 -5.26
CA LYS A 200 6.60 14.07 -4.56
C LYS A 200 6.56 13.91 -3.06
N PHE A 201 6.22 12.72 -2.56
CA PHE A 201 6.34 12.42 -1.14
C PHE A 201 7.80 12.54 -0.68
N ILE A 202 8.72 11.89 -1.38
CA ILE A 202 10.14 11.92 -1.04
C ILE A 202 10.67 13.36 -1.02
N ASP A 203 10.33 14.15 -2.04
CA ASP A 203 10.74 15.56 -2.17
C ASP A 203 9.99 16.54 -1.25
N ASN A 204 9.06 16.06 -0.43
CA ASN A 204 8.15 16.86 0.39
C ASN A 204 7.29 17.89 -0.39
N LYS A 205 6.79 17.49 -1.56
CA LYS A 205 6.04 18.33 -2.53
C LYS A 205 4.65 17.80 -2.83
N ILE A 206 4.01 17.10 -1.88
CA ILE A 206 2.63 16.63 -2.07
C ILE A 206 1.65 17.81 -2.01
N ASP A 207 1.04 18.12 -3.15
CA ASP A 207 -0.05 19.09 -3.25
C ASP A 207 -1.44 18.41 -3.30
N ILE A 208 -2.39 18.96 -2.50
CA ILE A 208 -3.74 18.40 -2.38
C ILE A 208 -4.57 18.69 -3.64
N THR A 209 -4.39 19.86 -4.24
CA THR A 209 -5.19 20.28 -5.40
C THR A 209 -4.81 19.48 -6.63
N GLU A 210 -3.51 19.25 -6.83
CA GLU A 210 -2.95 18.40 -7.87
C GLU A 210 -3.36 16.95 -7.69
N PHE A 211 -3.25 16.43 -6.45
CA PHE A 211 -3.72 15.08 -6.13
C PHE A 211 -5.19 14.93 -6.49
N SER A 212 -6.03 15.91 -6.11
CA SER A 212 -7.46 15.90 -6.38
C SER A 212 -7.78 15.96 -7.87
N SER A 213 -7.00 16.73 -8.65
CA SER A 213 -7.09 16.81 -10.10
C SER A 213 -6.77 15.46 -10.74
N HIS A 214 -5.62 14.86 -10.39
CA HIS A 214 -5.21 13.55 -10.87
C HIS A 214 -6.18 12.45 -10.49
N ALA A 215 -6.69 12.47 -9.25
CA ALA A 215 -7.66 11.52 -8.77
C ALA A 215 -8.94 11.51 -9.63
N ARG A 216 -9.31 12.59 -10.33
CA ARG A 216 -10.48 12.60 -11.24
C ARG A 216 -10.31 11.66 -12.44
N LYS A 217 -9.08 11.37 -12.87
CA LYS A 217 -8.77 10.39 -13.92
C LYS A 217 -9.26 8.99 -13.57
N ARG A 218 -9.60 8.74 -12.29
CA ARG A 218 -10.21 7.48 -11.85
C ARG A 218 -11.50 7.10 -12.60
N LYS A 219 -12.19 8.09 -13.19
CA LYS A 219 -13.36 7.87 -14.05
C LYS A 219 -13.05 6.99 -15.27
N ASN A 220 -11.79 6.91 -15.68
CA ASN A 220 -11.36 6.06 -16.78
C ASN A 220 -11.28 4.57 -16.38
N LEU A 221 -11.39 4.24 -15.08
CA LEU A 221 -11.39 2.87 -14.62
C LEU A 221 -12.81 2.29 -14.65
N GLY A 222 -12.98 1.12 -15.28
CA GLY A 222 -14.25 0.39 -15.17
C GLY A 222 -14.59 -0.01 -13.73
N ARG A 223 -13.57 -0.11 -12.86
CA ARG A 223 -13.76 -0.34 -11.43
C ARG A 223 -14.55 0.79 -10.77
N PHE A 224 -14.27 2.04 -11.11
CA PHE A 224 -14.93 3.21 -10.54
C PHE A 224 -16.45 3.09 -10.63
N TYR A 225 -16.95 2.80 -11.84
CA TYR A 225 -18.38 2.59 -12.07
C TYR A 225 -18.91 1.31 -11.43
N SER A 226 -18.16 0.21 -11.52
CA SER A 226 -18.58 -1.07 -10.91
C SER A 226 -18.70 -0.98 -9.39
N TYR A 227 -17.85 -0.19 -8.73
CA TYR A 227 -17.86 0.03 -7.29
C TYR A 227 -19.04 0.91 -6.90
N LEU A 228 -19.26 2.02 -7.60
CA LEU A 228 -20.45 2.87 -7.39
C LEU A 228 -21.76 2.11 -7.58
N LYS A 229 -21.83 1.19 -8.55
CA LYS A 229 -23.01 0.34 -8.81
C LYS A 229 -23.35 -0.55 -7.61
N ARG A 230 -22.36 -0.97 -6.81
CA ARG A 230 -22.58 -1.74 -5.56
C ARG A 230 -23.21 -0.92 -4.44
N ASN A 231 -23.38 0.39 -4.63
CA ASN A 231 -23.96 1.29 -3.64
C ASN A 231 -23.21 1.23 -2.30
N PRO A 232 -21.90 1.55 -2.28
CA PRO A 232 -21.04 1.30 -1.12
C PRO A 232 -21.47 2.07 0.13
N THR A 233 -22.11 3.23 -0.04
CA THR A 233 -22.66 4.02 1.06
C THR A 233 -24.09 3.66 1.44
N ARG A 234 -24.75 2.81 0.66
CA ARG A 234 -26.20 2.52 0.71
C ARG A 234 -27.12 3.74 0.49
N LYS A 235 -26.57 4.91 0.16
CA LYS A 235 -27.28 6.20 0.04
C LYS A 235 -27.59 6.63 -1.41
N ASN A 236 -27.47 5.75 -2.40
CA ASN A 236 -27.77 6.12 -3.80
C ASN A 236 -29.30 6.23 -4.04
N THR A 237 -29.76 7.43 -4.45
CA THR A 237 -31.13 7.67 -4.92
C THR A 237 -31.44 6.95 -6.24
N LYS A 238 -32.72 6.79 -6.61
CA LYS A 238 -33.13 6.19 -7.91
C LYS A 238 -32.46 6.89 -9.09
N LYS A 239 -32.49 8.23 -9.13
CA LYS A 239 -31.82 9.06 -10.16
C LYS A 239 -30.32 8.78 -10.24
N ARG A 240 -29.64 8.68 -9.09
CA ARG A 240 -28.21 8.38 -9.03
C ARG A 240 -27.90 6.95 -9.52
N LYS A 241 -28.73 5.96 -9.19
CA LYS A 241 -28.58 4.58 -9.68
C LYS A 241 -28.66 4.52 -11.21
N ILE A 242 -29.64 5.21 -11.81
CA ILE A 242 -29.79 5.30 -13.28
C ILE A 242 -28.55 5.94 -13.91
N THR A 243 -28.07 7.05 -13.35
CA THR A 243 -26.87 7.75 -13.83
C THR A 243 -25.62 6.85 -13.77
N ILE A 244 -25.42 6.14 -12.65
CA ILE A 244 -24.31 5.20 -12.50
C ILE A 244 -24.41 4.07 -13.52
N LEU A 245 -25.62 3.53 -13.74
CA LEU A 245 -25.84 2.45 -14.71
C LEU A 245 -25.53 2.92 -16.13
N TYR A 246 -26.02 4.09 -16.54
CA TYR A 246 -25.73 4.68 -17.84
C TYR A 246 -24.21 4.80 -18.08
N HIS A 247 -23.48 5.40 -17.14
CA HIS A 247 -22.03 5.55 -17.30
C HIS A 247 -21.27 4.22 -17.21
N PHE A 248 -21.76 3.27 -16.41
CA PHE A 248 -21.20 1.92 -16.38
C PHE A 248 -21.35 1.25 -17.75
N LEU A 249 -22.53 1.27 -18.36
CA LEU A 249 -22.78 0.70 -19.68
C LEU A 249 -21.94 1.40 -20.75
N LYS A 250 -21.96 2.75 -20.78
CA LYS A 250 -21.14 3.55 -21.68
C LYS A 250 -19.65 3.18 -21.59
N TRP A 251 -19.12 3.03 -20.38
CA TRP A 251 -17.71 2.63 -20.20
C TRP A 251 -17.42 1.25 -20.78
N ASN A 252 -18.30 0.26 -20.59
CA ASN A 252 -18.10 -1.08 -21.15
C ASN A 252 -18.17 -1.08 -22.68
N ILE A 253 -19.08 -0.29 -23.27
CA ILE A 253 -19.19 -0.15 -24.74
C ILE A 253 -17.92 0.48 -25.31
N MET A 254 -17.37 1.50 -24.64
CA MET A 254 -16.13 2.16 -25.07
C MET A 254 -14.86 1.32 -24.80
N ASN A 255 -14.94 0.28 -23.97
CA ASN A 255 -13.80 -0.53 -23.56
C ASN A 255 -14.11 -2.04 -23.66
N PRO A 256 -14.53 -2.56 -24.83
CA PRO A 256 -15.06 -3.91 -24.96
C PRO A 256 -14.03 -4.97 -24.56
N GLY A 257 -12.75 -4.79 -24.93
CA GLY A 257 -11.68 -5.70 -24.54
C GLY A 257 -11.50 -5.82 -23.02
N ALA A 258 -11.62 -4.71 -22.29
CA ALA A 258 -11.53 -4.73 -20.82
C ALA A 258 -12.72 -5.46 -20.17
N SER A 259 -13.90 -5.36 -20.78
CA SER A 259 -15.12 -6.07 -20.34
C SER A 259 -15.03 -7.57 -20.61
N ILE A 260 -14.59 -7.96 -21.82
CA ILE A 260 -14.39 -9.36 -22.21
C ILE A 260 -13.35 -10.02 -21.29
N ASN A 261 -12.18 -9.41 -21.14
CA ASN A 261 -11.11 -9.93 -20.28
C ASN A 261 -11.56 -10.11 -18.83
N ARG A 262 -12.36 -9.17 -18.31
CA ARG A 262 -12.93 -9.30 -16.96
C ARG A 262 -13.87 -10.50 -16.83
N THR A 263 -14.69 -10.77 -17.85
CA THR A 263 -15.59 -11.93 -17.86
C THR A 263 -14.80 -13.23 -17.95
N ILE A 264 -13.85 -13.33 -18.87
CA ILE A 264 -12.95 -14.49 -19.00
C ILE A 264 -12.25 -14.76 -17.67
N PHE A 265 -11.68 -13.73 -17.03
CA PHE A 265 -10.99 -13.88 -15.75
C PHE A 265 -11.91 -14.40 -14.64
N LYS A 266 -13.16 -13.93 -14.57
CA LYS A 266 -14.15 -14.44 -13.61
C LYS A 266 -14.51 -15.90 -13.86
N LEU A 267 -14.67 -16.28 -15.12
CA LEU A 267 -14.97 -17.66 -15.52
C LEU A 267 -13.80 -18.58 -15.16
N LYS A 268 -12.57 -18.21 -15.51
CA LYS A 268 -11.34 -18.94 -15.12
C LYS A 268 -11.26 -19.14 -13.61
N ARG A 269 -11.39 -18.07 -12.83
CA ARG A 269 -11.35 -18.16 -11.36
C ARG A 269 -12.49 -19.01 -10.78
N SER A 270 -13.67 -18.99 -11.40
CA SER A 270 -14.77 -19.85 -10.99
C SER A 270 -14.50 -21.32 -11.31
N ALA A 271 -13.89 -21.62 -12.46
CA ALA A 271 -13.51 -22.97 -12.85
C ALA A 271 -12.41 -23.52 -11.92
N GLU A 272 -11.36 -22.73 -11.66
CA GLU A 272 -10.27 -23.07 -10.73
C GLU A 272 -10.81 -23.43 -9.33
N LYS A 273 -11.73 -22.64 -8.79
CA LYS A 273 -12.36 -22.91 -7.47
C LYS A 273 -13.17 -24.20 -7.44
N ARG A 274 -13.82 -24.56 -8.56
CA ARG A 274 -14.60 -25.79 -8.65
C ARG A 274 -13.67 -26.99 -8.77
N TYR A 275 -12.64 -26.87 -9.61
CA TYR A 275 -11.61 -27.88 -9.75
C TYR A 275 -10.92 -28.17 -8.42
N SER A 276 -10.46 -27.13 -7.71
CA SER A 276 -9.79 -27.27 -6.41
C SER A 276 -10.66 -27.94 -5.34
N LYS A 277 -11.99 -27.82 -5.45
CA LYS A 277 -12.96 -28.44 -4.53
C LYS A 277 -13.26 -29.90 -4.89
N LEU A 278 -13.05 -30.29 -6.15
CA LEU A 278 -13.19 -31.67 -6.62
C LEU A 278 -11.91 -32.49 -6.38
N SER A 279 -10.76 -31.81 -6.32
CA SER A 279 -9.44 -32.41 -6.06
C SER A 279 -9.04 -32.40 -4.57
N SER A 280 -9.96 -32.03 -3.67
CA SER A 280 -9.79 -31.98 -2.21
C SER A 280 -10.78 -32.91 -1.55
#